data_AF-A0A2K1G3Z8-F1
#
_entry.id   AF-A0A2K1G3Z8-F1
#
_cell.length_a   1.000
_cell.length_b   1.000
_cell.length_c   1.000
_cell.angle_alpha   90.00
_cell.angle_beta   90.00
_cell.angle_gamma   90.00
#
_symmetry.space_group_name_H-M   'P 1'
#
loop_
_entity.id
_entity.type
_entity.pdbx_description
1 polymer ?
#
loop_
_entity_poly.entity_id
_entity_poly.type
_entity_poly.pdbx_seq_one_letter_code
_entity_poly.pdbx_strand_id
1 'polypeptide(L)'
;MNPRLLAEVLEPVLNAAEKDDAAMLDAVNLSAEALAALGAVILDREGRPADGVSDERAVVAALNTHAHTLMQCGRLDDVVEALQLAERIGRLGRLPHHPRMSDG
;
A
#
# COMPACT_ATOMS: atom_id res chain seq x y z
N MET A 1 13.10 7.17 -0.50
CA MET A 1 12.11 7.71 -1.47
C MET A 1 11.64 9.07 -0.97
N ASN A 2 11.45 10.06 -1.83
CA ASN A 2 10.93 11.37 -1.39
C ASN A 2 9.39 11.32 -1.20
N PRO A 3 8.80 12.24 -0.41
CA PRO A 3 7.36 12.21 -0.12
C PRO A 3 6.43 12.32 -1.33
N ARG A 4 6.85 13.08 -2.35
CA ARG A 4 6.05 13.31 -3.56
C ARG A 4 5.95 12.03 -4.40
N LEU A 5 7.08 11.38 -4.63
CA LEU A 5 7.14 10.12 -5.36
C LEU A 5 6.36 9.02 -4.62
N LEU A 6 6.42 8.99 -3.29
CA LEU A 6 5.62 8.08 -2.49
C LEU A 6 4.11 8.32 -2.69
N ALA A 7 3.67 9.58 -2.74
CA ALA A 7 2.27 9.90 -2.99
C ALA A 7 1.83 9.52 -4.42
N GLU A 8 2.68 9.72 -5.43
CA GLU A 8 2.42 9.31 -6.82
C GLU A 8 2.29 7.78 -6.93
N VAL A 9 3.14 7.03 -6.23
CA VAL A 9 3.07 5.56 -6.19
C VAL A 9 1.79 5.07 -5.49
N LEU A 10 1.28 5.81 -4.50
CA LEU A 10 0.07 5.47 -3.76
C LEU A 10 -1.22 5.99 -4.41
N GLU A 11 -1.13 6.83 -5.44
CA GLU A 11 -2.28 7.43 -6.12
C GLU A 11 -3.36 6.41 -6.53
N PRO A 12 -3.02 5.21 -7.08
CA PRO A 12 -4.04 4.21 -7.41
C PRO A 12 -4.88 3.79 -6.21
N VAL A 13 -4.22 3.57 -5.06
CA VAL A 13 -4.86 3.13 -3.80
C VAL A 13 -5.71 4.25 -3.19
N LEU A 14 -5.19 5.48 -3.20
CA LEU A 14 -5.93 6.65 -2.73
C LEU A 14 -7.21 6.86 -3.57
N ASN A 15 -7.11 6.74 -4.90
CA ASN A 15 -8.24 6.84 -5.82
C ASN A 15 -9.22 5.65 -5.75
N ALA A 16 -8.84 4.55 -5.11
CA ALA A 16 -9.68 3.37 -4.91
C ALA A 16 -10.43 3.38 -3.56
N ALA A 17 -10.27 4.42 -2.74
CA ALA A 17 -10.78 4.44 -1.37
C ALA A 17 -12.27 4.09 -1.22
N GLU A 18 -13.11 4.62 -2.11
CA GLU A 18 -14.56 4.42 -2.11
C GLU A 18 -15.03 3.32 -3.08
N LYS A 19 -14.09 2.67 -3.78
CA LYS A 19 -14.40 1.60 -4.74
C LYS A 19 -14.54 0.25 -4.04
N ASP A 20 -15.04 -0.76 -4.76
CA ASP A 20 -15.15 -2.13 -4.28
C ASP A 20 -13.78 -2.79 -4.02
N ASP A 21 -13.80 -3.98 -3.42
CA ASP A 21 -12.59 -4.70 -3.03
C ASP A 21 -11.78 -5.22 -4.24
N ALA A 22 -12.43 -5.47 -5.38
CA ALA A 22 -11.72 -5.89 -6.59
C ALA A 22 -10.89 -4.73 -7.16
N ALA A 23 -11.47 -3.54 -7.24
CA ALA A 23 -10.76 -2.33 -7.65
C ALA A 23 -9.65 -1.96 -6.65
N MET A 24 -9.86 -2.19 -5.36
CA MET A 24 -8.83 -2.00 -4.34
C MET A 24 -7.65 -2.96 -4.53
N LEU A 25 -7.90 -4.24 -4.80
CA LEU A 25 -6.85 -5.23 -5.06
C LEU A 25 -6.03 -4.90 -6.32
N ASP A 26 -6.69 -4.48 -7.40
CA ASP A 26 -5.98 -4.08 -8.62
C ASP A 26 -5.13 -2.81 -8.38
N ALA A 27 -5.62 -1.86 -7.57
CA ALA A 27 -4.85 -0.68 -7.16
C ALA A 27 -3.65 -1.02 -6.27
N VAL A 28 -3.79 -1.97 -5.35
CA VAL A 28 -2.69 -2.50 -4.54
C VAL A 28 -1.62 -3.12 -5.43
N ASN A 29 -2.01 -3.95 -6.41
CA ASN A 29 -1.07 -4.57 -7.34
C ASN A 29 -0.27 -3.52 -8.12
N LEU A 30 -0.94 -2.51 -8.71
CA LEU A 30 -0.27 -1.43 -9.44
C LEU A 30 0.71 -0.65 -8.55
N SER A 31 0.32 -0.35 -7.32
CA SER A 31 1.18 0.39 -6.38
C SER A 31 2.38 -0.45 -5.93
N ALA A 32 2.18 -1.76 -5.71
CA ALA A 32 3.25 -2.69 -5.35
C ALA A 32 4.26 -2.89 -6.51
N GLU A 33 3.78 -3.04 -7.74
CA GLU A 33 4.63 -3.09 -8.93
C GLU A 33 5.45 -1.80 -9.09
N ALA A 34 4.84 -0.63 -8.87
CA ALA A 34 5.55 0.64 -8.91
C ALA A 34 6.62 0.76 -7.80
N LEU A 35 6.30 0.33 -6.57
CA LEU A 35 7.28 0.24 -5.48
C LEU A 35 8.46 -0.67 -5.86
N ALA A 36 8.19 -1.84 -6.42
CA ALA A 36 9.21 -2.78 -6.86
C ALA A 36 10.08 -2.22 -8.00
N ALA A 37 9.47 -1.58 -9.01
CA ALA A 37 10.16 -0.96 -10.13
C ALA A 37 11.09 0.19 -9.68
N LEU A 38 10.71 0.91 -8.63
CA LEU A 38 11.52 1.96 -8.01
C LEU A 38 12.60 1.42 -7.05
N GLY A 39 12.66 0.10 -6.84
CA GLY A 39 13.59 -0.54 -5.92
C GLY A 39 13.31 -0.22 -4.46
N ALA A 40 12.05 0.02 -4.10
CA ALA A 40 11.66 0.25 -2.71
C ALA A 40 11.87 -1.02 -1.89
N VAL A 41 12.60 -0.91 -0.78
CA VAL A 41 12.89 -2.03 0.13
C VAL A 41 12.05 -1.86 1.39
N ILE A 42 11.26 -2.88 1.71
CA ILE A 42 10.55 -2.97 2.99
C ILE A 42 11.50 -3.54 4.03
N LEU A 43 11.58 -2.87 5.19
CA LEU A 43 12.44 -3.29 6.29
C LEU A 43 11.62 -4.01 7.37
N ASP A 44 12.24 -5.00 8.02
CA ASP A 44 11.75 -5.62 9.24
C ASP A 44 11.95 -4.69 10.46
N ARG A 45 11.61 -5.19 11.65
CA ARG A 45 11.74 -4.42 12.91
C ARG A 45 13.21 -4.17 13.30
N GLU A 46 14.13 -4.96 12.77
CA GLU A 46 15.57 -4.86 13.00
C GLU A 46 16.26 -3.98 11.93
N GLY A 47 15.50 -3.43 10.98
CA GLY A 47 16.01 -2.57 9.92
C GLY A 47 16.64 -3.33 8.74
N ARG A 48 16.40 -4.64 8.62
CA ARG A 48 16.91 -5.48 7.54
C ARG A 48 15.84 -5.64 6.45
N PRO A 49 16.20 -5.92 5.19
CA PRO A 49 15.22 -6.26 4.16
C PRO A 49 14.30 -7.39 4.65
N ALA A 50 12.99 -7.17 4.56
CA ALA A 50 12.00 -8.15 4.95
C ALA A 50 11.83 -9.22 3.86
N ASP A 51 11.84 -10.48 4.25
CA ASP A 51 11.59 -11.62 3.35
C ASP A 51 10.10 -11.92 3.20
N GLY A 52 9.70 -12.41 2.02
CA GLY A 52 8.34 -12.91 1.78
C GLY A 52 7.24 -11.85 1.95
N VAL A 53 7.55 -10.58 1.64
CA VAL A 53 6.59 -9.48 1.73
C VAL A 53 5.56 -9.61 0.60
N SER A 54 4.27 -9.65 0.96
CA SER A 54 3.18 -9.57 -0.02
C SER A 54 2.96 -8.15 -0.50
N ASP A 55 2.30 -7.99 -1.64
CA ASP A 55 1.98 -6.69 -2.23
C ASP A 55 1.16 -5.82 -1.28
N GLU A 56 0.15 -6.41 -0.60
CA GLU A 56 -0.65 -5.74 0.41
C GLU A 56 0.23 -5.21 1.54
N ARG A 57 1.19 -6.03 1.99
CA ARG A 57 2.07 -5.65 3.10
C ARG A 57 3.06 -4.55 2.68
N ALA A 58 3.53 -4.57 1.43
CA ALA A 58 4.37 -3.51 0.89
C ALA A 58 3.60 -2.18 0.80
N VAL A 59 2.38 -2.21 0.27
CA VAL A 59 1.51 -1.03 0.15
C VAL A 59 1.09 -0.50 1.52
N VAL A 60 0.77 -1.36 2.49
CA VAL A 60 0.49 -0.95 3.87
C VAL A 60 1.68 -0.23 4.51
N ALA A 61 2.91 -0.73 4.31
CA ALA A 61 4.10 -0.07 4.81
C ALA A 61 4.32 1.30 4.14
N ALA A 62 4.05 1.40 2.84
CA ALA A 62 4.08 2.66 2.09
C ALA A 62 3.03 3.67 2.60
N LEU A 63 1.78 3.22 2.84
CA LEU A 63 0.72 4.06 3.42
C LEU A 63 1.07 4.56 4.82
N ASN A 64 1.65 3.72 5.68
CA ASN A 64 2.10 4.14 7.00
C ASN A 64 3.20 5.22 6.91
N THR A 65 4.11 5.07 5.95
CA THR A 65 5.16 6.06 5.68
C THR A 65 4.55 7.38 5.17
N HIS A 66 3.54 7.29 4.32
CA HIS A 66 2.81 8.45 3.80
C HIS A 66 2.03 9.17 4.91
N ALA A 67 1.31 8.43 5.75
CA ALA A 67 0.60 8.94 6.92
C ALA A 67 1.55 9.65 7.89
N HIS A 68 2.74 9.09 8.15
CA HIS A 68 3.74 9.76 8.97
C HIS A 68 4.19 11.10 8.37
N THR A 69 4.34 11.15 7.04
CA THR A 69 4.69 12.39 6.34
C THR A 69 3.56 13.42 6.40
N LEU A 70 2.32 13.01 6.20
CA LEU A 70 1.13 13.87 6.33
C LEU A 70 1.00 14.44 7.77
N MET A 71 1.28 13.61 8.77
CA MET A 71 1.29 14.02 10.18
C MET A 71 2.32 15.12 10.45
N GLN A 72 3.54 14.98 9.91
CA GLN A 72 4.58 16.01 10.00
C GLN A 72 4.17 17.32 9.32
N CYS A 73 3.34 17.26 8.28
CA CYS A 73 2.78 18.41 7.58
C CYS A 73 1.50 18.98 8.23
N GLY A 74 1.01 18.41 9.34
CA GLY A 74 -0.22 18.84 10.01
C GLY A 74 -1.52 18.48 9.27
N ARG A 75 -1.46 17.60 8.27
CA ARG A 75 -2.61 17.17 7.45
C ARG A 75 -3.38 16.01 8.11
N LEU A 76 -3.99 16.27 9.26
CA LEU A 76 -4.54 15.22 10.13
C LEU A 76 -5.70 14.43 9.51
N ASP A 77 -6.57 15.08 8.72
CA ASP A 77 -7.69 14.38 8.06
C ASP A 77 -7.17 13.33 7.07
N ASP A 78 -6.19 13.70 6.25
CA ASP A 78 -5.55 12.80 5.28
C ASP A 78 -4.78 11.65 5.97
N VAL A 79 -4.26 11.88 7.19
CA VAL A 79 -3.63 10.81 8.00
C VAL A 79 -4.66 9.74 8.33
N VAL A 80 -5.86 10.14 8.76
CA VAL A 80 -6.92 9.20 9.13
C VAL A 80 -7.33 8.38 7.91
N GLU A 81 -7.51 9.01 6.75
CA GLU A 81 -7.84 8.33 5.51
C GLU A 81 -6.77 7.29 5.11
N ALA A 82 -5.49 7.68 5.14
CA ALA A 82 -4.38 6.78 4.80
C ALA A 82 -4.32 5.56 5.74
N LEU A 83 -4.57 5.75 7.04
CA LEU A 83 -4.57 4.65 8.02
C LEU A 83 -5.79 3.72 7.85
N GLN A 84 -6.96 4.27 7.52
CA GLN A 84 -8.15 3.46 7.23
C GLN A 84 -7.96 2.59 5.98
N LEU A 85 -7.30 3.13 4.94
CA LEU A 85 -6.93 2.36 3.75
C LEU A 85 -5.93 1.26 4.08
N ALA A 86 -4.91 1.56 4.88
CA ALA A 86 -3.93 0.56 5.32
C ALA A 86 -4.61 -0.59 6.10
N GLU A 87 -5.56 -0.27 6.97
CA GLU A 87 -6.34 -1.27 7.68
C GLU A 87 -7.21 -2.11 6.73
N ARG A 88 -7.90 -1.48 5.78
CA ARG A 88 -8.72 -2.17 4.77
C ARG A 88 -7.90 -3.14 3.95
N ILE A 89 -6.77 -2.70 3.40
CA ILE A 89 -5.85 -3.54 2.63
C ILE A 89 -5.29 -4.67 3.49
N GLY A 90 -4.93 -4.38 4.74
CA GLY A 90 -4.47 -5.38 5.70
C GLY A 90 -5.54 -6.43 6.07
N ARG A 91 -6.83 -6.15 5.89
CA ARG A 91 -7.91 -7.15 5.99
C ARG A 91 -8.02 -7.97 4.70
N LEU A 92 -7.92 -7.34 3.54
CA LEU A 92 -7.96 -8.01 2.24
C LEU A 92 -6.84 -9.05 2.09
N GLY A 93 -5.59 -8.69 2.43
CA GLY A 93 -4.45 -9.61 2.34
C GLY A 93 -4.46 -10.76 3.36
N ARG A 94 -5.38 -10.76 4.33
CA ARG A 94 -5.59 -11.90 5.25
C ARG A 94 -6.67 -12.85 4.75
N LEU A 95 -7.50 -12.43 3.80
CA LEU A 95 -8.43 -13.34 3.16
C LEU A 95 -7.62 -14.32 2.31
N PRO A 96 -7.93 -15.63 2.33
CA PRO A 96 -7.27 -16.56 1.43
C PRO A 96 -7.53 -16.11 -0.01
N HIS A 97 -6.46 -15.67 -0.69
CA HIS A 97 -6.53 -15.33 -2.11
C HIS A 97 -7.04 -16.55 -2.86
N HIS A 98 -8.26 -16.48 -3.36
CA HIS A 98 -8.72 -17.44 -4.35
C HIS A 98 -7.79 -17.27 -5.56
N PRO A 99 -7.02 -18.30 -5.98
CA PRO A 99 -6.17 -18.16 -7.14
C PRO A 99 -7.08 -17.75 -8.30
N ARG A 100 -6.78 -16.62 -8.95
CA ARG A 100 -7.36 -16.29 -10.24
C ARG A 100 -6.97 -17.45 -11.16
N MET A 101 -7.91 -18.35 -11.43
CA MET A 101 -7.72 -19.35 -12.47
C MET A 101 -7.50 -18.56 -13.76
N SER A 102 -6.27 -18.63 -14.29
CA SER A 102 -6.01 -18.20 -15.65
C SER A 102 -6.88 -19.04 -16.56
N ASP A 103 -7.92 -18.43 -17.12
CA ASP A 103 -8.65 -19.02 -18.24
C ASP A 103 -7.67 -19.16 -19.41
N GLY A 104 -7.54 -20.39 -19.89
CA GLY A 104 -6.72 -20.76 -21.06
C GLY A 104 -7.43 -20.56 -22.40
#